data_AF-A0A9J5XER5-F1
#
_entry.id   AF-A0A9J5XER5-F1
#
_cell.length_a   1.000
_cell.length_b   1.000
_cell.length_c   1.000
_cell.angle_alpha   90.00
_cell.angle_beta   90.00
_cell.angle_gamma   90.00
#
_symmetry.space_group_name_H-M   'P 1'
#
loop_
_entity.id
_entity.type
_entity.pdbx_description
1 polymer ?
#
loop_
_entity_poly.entity_id
_entity_poly.type
_entity_poly.pdbx_seq_one_letter_code
_entity_poly.pdbx_strand_id
1 'polypeptide(L)'
;MIDDAAGVEFSHQVEPNVEESPNMGASRFFKMLNSAQNPLWHRCEYSELSETSSPDNKIPLDYYRAKKLVSGLGLTSQKINCCVNGCMLYYKADKEMTECKFCKEPHYKKRVGKKGKKKIPHKTMHYLPLIPRLQRL
;
A
#
# COMPACT_ATOMS: atom_id res chain seq x y z
N MET A 1 -76.72 -38.14 2.41
CA MET A 1 -76.46 -37.05 3.37
C MET A 1 -74.98 -37.13 3.69
N ILE A 2 -74.36 -35.95 3.70
CA ILE A 2 -72.93 -35.65 3.67
C ILE A 2 -72.22 -36.15 4.94
N ASP A 3 -70.90 -36.31 4.86
CA ASP A 3 -69.83 -36.20 5.90
C ASP A 3 -68.73 -37.24 5.55
N ASP A 4 -67.42 -37.02 5.50
CA ASP A 4 -66.53 -35.87 5.58
C ASP A 4 -65.21 -36.26 4.87
N ALA A 5 -64.58 -35.31 4.15
CA ALA A 5 -63.31 -35.51 3.45
C ALA A 5 -62.13 -35.48 4.45
N ALA A 6 -61.85 -36.61 5.09
CA ALA A 6 -60.68 -36.78 5.96
C ALA A 6 -59.38 -36.96 5.13
N GLY A 7 -58.51 -35.95 5.20
CA GLY A 7 -57.05 -36.13 5.34
C GLY A 7 -56.22 -36.34 4.07
N VAL A 8 -55.76 -35.24 3.46
CA VAL A 8 -54.43 -35.23 2.83
C VAL A 8 -53.52 -34.41 3.74
N GLU A 9 -52.64 -35.07 4.48
CA GLU A 9 -51.52 -34.40 5.11
C GLU A 9 -50.60 -33.85 4.01
N PHE A 10 -50.70 -32.55 3.76
CA PHE A 10 -49.65 -31.84 3.07
C PHE A 10 -48.44 -31.78 4.00
N SER A 11 -47.50 -32.70 3.82
CA SER A 11 -46.14 -32.53 4.31
C SER A 11 -45.56 -31.28 3.64
N HIS A 12 -45.61 -30.15 4.33
CA HIS A 12 -44.85 -28.98 3.95
C HIS A 12 -43.39 -29.35 4.17
N GLN A 13 -42.73 -29.82 3.12
CA GLN A 13 -41.29 -29.97 3.11
C GLN A 13 -40.72 -28.56 3.25
N VAL A 14 -40.38 -28.19 4.50
CA VAL A 14 -39.57 -27.01 4.77
C VAL A 14 -38.20 -27.32 4.19
N GLU A 15 -37.92 -26.75 3.02
CA GLU A 15 -36.58 -26.70 2.44
C GLU A 15 -35.59 -26.26 3.55
N PRO A 16 -34.47 -26.98 3.75
CA PRO A 16 -33.47 -26.55 4.71
C PRO A 16 -33.00 -25.14 4.32
N ASN A 17 -32.81 -24.28 5.31
CA ASN A 17 -32.36 -22.90 5.14
C ASN A 17 -30.99 -22.90 4.42
N VAL A 18 -31.00 -22.85 3.09
CA VAL A 18 -29.78 -22.75 2.29
C VAL A 18 -29.32 -21.31 2.44
N GLU A 19 -28.25 -21.11 3.20
CA GLU A 19 -27.62 -19.80 3.33
C GLU A 19 -26.99 -19.44 1.98
N GLU A 20 -27.79 -18.84 1.09
CA GLU A 20 -27.35 -18.44 -0.23
C GLU A 20 -26.27 -17.36 -0.10
N SER A 21 -25.12 -17.62 -0.72
CA SER A 21 -24.03 -16.64 -0.75
C SER A 21 -24.51 -15.33 -1.38
N PRO A 22 -24.18 -14.15 -0.82
CA PRO A 22 -24.71 -12.88 -1.29
C PRO A 22 -24.44 -12.67 -2.78
N ASN A 23 -25.47 -12.28 -3.53
CA ASN A 23 -25.31 -11.87 -4.93
C ASN A 23 -24.29 -10.72 -5.08
N MET A 24 -23.82 -10.44 -6.30
CA MET A 24 -22.73 -9.46 -6.51
C MET A 24 -22.98 -8.07 -5.91
N GLY A 25 -24.23 -7.62 -5.85
CA GLY A 25 -24.63 -6.37 -5.21
C GLY A 25 -24.61 -6.47 -3.68
N ALA A 26 -25.21 -7.52 -3.13
CA ALA A 26 -25.25 -7.81 -1.71
C ALA A 26 -23.83 -8.05 -1.14
N SER A 27 -22.95 -8.71 -1.88
CA SER A 27 -21.54 -8.92 -1.54
C SER A 27 -20.82 -7.59 -1.24
N ARG A 28 -21.07 -6.54 -2.04
CA ARG A 28 -20.48 -5.21 -1.81
C ARG A 28 -21.04 -4.55 -0.55
N PHE A 29 -22.34 -4.68 -0.32
CA PHE A 29 -23.01 -4.15 0.86
C PHE A 29 -22.50 -4.81 2.15
N PHE A 30 -22.43 -6.14 2.20
CA PHE A 30 -21.90 -6.86 3.37
C PHE A 30 -20.43 -6.58 3.60
N LYS A 31 -19.62 -6.45 2.54
CA LYS A 31 -18.23 -6.00 2.67
C LYS A 31 -18.14 -4.63 3.34
N MET A 32 -19.00 -3.68 2.95
CA MET A 32 -19.04 -2.35 3.55
C MET A 32 -19.40 -2.43 5.04
N LEU A 33 -20.42 -3.23 5.41
CA LEU A 33 -20.79 -3.43 6.82
C LEU A 33 -19.65 -3.98 7.66
N ASN A 34 -18.92 -4.97 7.13
CA ASN A 34 -17.76 -5.55 7.83
C ASN A 34 -16.66 -4.50 8.03
N SER A 35 -16.34 -3.72 6.99
CA SER A 35 -15.36 -2.63 7.11
C SER A 35 -15.82 -1.50 8.05
N ALA A 36 -17.12 -1.35 8.31
CA ALA A 36 -17.63 -0.37 9.28
C ALA A 36 -17.35 -0.79 10.73
N GLN A 37 -17.34 -2.10 10.97
CA GLN A 37 -17.20 -2.71 12.30
C GLN A 37 -15.74 -3.00 12.65
N ASN A 38 -14.88 -3.17 11.65
CA ASN A 38 -13.47 -3.44 11.85
C ASN A 38 -12.68 -2.14 12.06
N PRO A 39 -11.86 -2.04 13.12
CA PRO A 39 -10.94 -0.92 13.30
C PRO A 39 -9.82 -0.98 12.26
N LEU A 40 -9.34 0.18 11.83
CA LEU A 40 -8.26 0.29 10.82
C LEU A 40 -6.99 -0.50 11.19
N TRP A 41 -6.67 -0.52 12.48
CA TRP A 41 -5.63 -1.33 13.10
C TRP A 41 -5.97 -1.55 14.58
N HIS A 42 -5.27 -2.46 15.24
CA HIS A 42 -5.52 -2.78 16.65
C HIS A 42 -5.40 -1.52 17.55
N ARG A 43 -6.48 -1.18 18.26
CA ARG A 43 -6.69 0.05 19.07
C ARG A 43 -6.94 1.35 18.29
N CYS A 44 -7.27 1.29 17.00
CA CYS A 44 -7.77 2.45 16.27
C CYS A 44 -9.23 2.72 16.63
N GLU A 45 -9.59 3.96 16.94
CA GLU A 45 -10.99 4.40 17.14
C GLU A 45 -11.76 4.50 15.81
N TYR A 46 -11.03 4.55 14.69
CA TYR A 46 -11.57 4.70 13.35
C TYR A 46 -11.71 3.33 12.66
N SER A 47 -12.84 3.12 11.98
CA SER A 47 -13.11 1.89 11.22
C SER A 47 -12.49 1.90 9.82
N GLU A 48 -12.33 0.74 9.19
CA GLU A 48 -11.82 0.64 7.80
C GLU A 48 -12.59 1.51 6.79
N LEU A 49 -13.88 1.75 7.02
CA LEU A 49 -14.64 2.68 6.17
C LEU A 49 -14.22 4.15 6.29
N SER A 50 -13.76 4.56 7.47
CA SER A 50 -13.41 5.96 7.76
C SER A 50 -12.27 6.50 6.88
N GLU A 51 -11.41 5.60 6.38
CA GLU A 51 -10.31 5.88 5.46
C GLU A 51 -10.78 6.47 4.13
N THR A 52 -12.05 6.28 3.76
CA THR A 52 -12.58 6.70 2.45
C THR A 52 -13.83 7.56 2.52
N SER A 53 -14.59 7.52 3.63
CA SER A 53 -15.90 8.16 3.72
C SER A 53 -15.98 9.40 4.62
N SER A 54 -14.92 9.72 5.37
CA SER A 54 -14.97 10.90 6.26
C SER A 54 -15.04 12.19 5.42
N PRO A 55 -16.06 13.05 5.59
CA PRO A 55 -16.17 14.31 4.85
C PRO A 55 -14.98 15.27 5.13
N ASP A 56 -14.27 15.05 6.24
CA ASP A 56 -13.07 15.78 6.64
C ASP A 56 -11.76 15.05 6.31
N ASN A 57 -11.78 14.01 5.47
CA ASN A 57 -10.57 13.27 5.17
C ASN A 57 -9.60 14.12 4.33
N LYS A 58 -8.54 14.61 4.97
CA LYS A 58 -7.49 15.45 4.33
C LYS A 58 -6.52 14.62 3.49
N ILE A 59 -6.80 13.33 3.29
CA ILE A 59 -5.97 12.47 2.46
C ILE A 59 -6.12 12.89 0.99
N PRO A 60 -5.01 13.18 0.30
CA PRO A 60 -5.04 13.57 -1.10
C PRO A 60 -5.61 12.45 -1.99
N LEU A 61 -6.53 12.84 -2.88
CA LEU A 61 -7.25 11.94 -3.79
C LEU A 61 -6.37 11.20 -4.80
N ASP A 62 -5.18 11.75 -5.10
CA ASP A 62 -4.27 11.19 -6.09
C ASP A 62 -2.81 11.35 -5.66
N TYR A 63 -1.94 10.57 -6.32
CA TYR A 63 -0.50 10.60 -6.07
C TYR A 63 0.11 11.99 -6.32
N TYR A 64 -0.41 12.75 -7.28
CA TYR A 64 0.15 14.05 -7.62
C TYR A 64 -0.08 15.07 -6.49
N ARG A 65 -1.30 15.17 -5.97
CA ARG A 65 -1.68 15.98 -4.81
C ARG A 65 -0.91 15.53 -3.59
N ALA A 66 -0.79 14.22 -3.36
CA ALA A 66 0.01 13.66 -2.27
C ALA A 66 1.47 14.09 -2.38
N LYS A 67 2.07 13.91 -3.55
CA LYS A 67 3.45 14.32 -3.82
C LYS A 67 3.65 15.82 -3.67
N LYS A 68 2.70 16.64 -4.12
CA LYS A 68 2.75 18.10 -4.01
C LYS A 68 2.70 18.54 -2.54
N LEU A 69 1.82 17.94 -1.74
CA LEU A 69 1.74 18.19 -0.30
C LEU A 69 3.03 17.79 0.42
N VAL A 70 3.51 16.57 0.21
CA VAL A 70 4.79 16.08 0.77
C VAL A 70 5.96 16.97 0.37
N SER A 71 5.97 17.47 -0.87
CA SER A 71 7.01 18.38 -1.36
C SER A 71 6.92 19.77 -0.75
N GLY A 72 5.71 20.32 -0.57
CA GLY A 72 5.48 21.59 0.14
C GLY A 72 5.87 21.51 1.62
N LEU A 73 5.64 20.36 2.24
CA LEU A 73 6.12 20.03 3.58
C LEU A 73 7.62 19.69 3.61
N GLY A 74 8.35 19.87 2.50
CA GLY A 74 9.78 19.59 2.33
C GLY A 74 10.24 18.22 2.83
N LEU A 75 9.33 17.25 2.83
CA LEU A 75 9.58 15.83 3.10
C LEU A 75 10.04 15.11 1.82
N THR A 76 10.62 15.84 0.88
CA THR A 76 11.12 15.30 -0.37
C THR A 76 12.21 14.27 -0.11
N SER A 77 12.14 13.17 -0.85
CA SER A 77 13.13 12.10 -0.81
C SER A 77 14.07 12.22 -2.00
N GLN A 78 15.37 12.08 -1.74
CA GLN A 78 16.43 12.06 -2.75
C GLN A 78 16.94 10.64 -2.91
N LYS A 79 17.30 10.23 -4.13
CA LYS A 79 17.92 8.92 -4.36
C LYS A 79 19.44 9.06 -4.25
N ILE A 80 20.07 8.23 -3.42
CA ILE A 80 21.53 8.17 -3.23
C ILE A 80 22.01 6.75 -3.48
N ASN A 81 23.09 6.61 -4.25
CA ASN A 81 23.69 5.30 -4.50
C ASN A 81 24.46 4.81 -3.28
N CYS A 82 24.43 3.51 -3.04
CA CYS A 82 25.15 2.89 -1.95
C CYS A 82 25.88 1.64 -2.43
N CYS A 83 26.91 1.26 -1.67
CA CYS A 83 27.57 -0.02 -1.85
C CYS A 83 26.55 -1.16 -1.72
N VAL A 84 26.70 -2.24 -2.49
CA VAL A 84 25.81 -3.42 -2.42
C VAL A 84 25.78 -4.02 -1.02
N ASN A 85 26.93 -4.05 -0.34
CA ASN A 85 27.10 -4.52 1.04
C ASN A 85 26.74 -3.45 2.09
N GLY A 86 26.34 -2.25 1.68
CA GLY A 86 25.95 -1.17 2.59
C GLY A 86 27.11 -0.46 3.30
N CYS A 87 28.37 -0.72 2.94
CA CYS A 87 29.53 -0.16 3.64
C CYS A 87 29.64 1.37 3.54
N MET A 88 29.16 1.98 2.46
CA MET A 88 29.23 3.43 2.26
C MET A 88 28.18 3.94 1.26
N LEU A 89 27.96 5.25 1.31
CA LEU A 89 27.15 6.00 0.34
C LEU A 89 28.06 6.72 -0.65
N TYR A 90 27.71 6.67 -1.94
CA TYR A 90 28.40 7.43 -2.99
C TYR A 90 27.85 8.86 -3.01
N TYR A 91 28.32 9.69 -2.07
CA TYR A 91 27.83 11.05 -1.83
C TYR A 91 28.97 12.07 -1.70
N LYS A 92 28.73 13.31 -2.13
CA LYS A 92 29.72 14.41 -2.18
C LYS A 92 31.04 13.97 -2.83
N ALA A 93 32.14 13.95 -2.07
CA ALA A 93 33.48 13.61 -2.56
C ALA A 93 33.54 12.19 -3.17
N ASP A 94 32.68 11.29 -2.72
CA ASP A 94 32.71 9.88 -3.13
C ASP A 94 31.73 9.57 -4.26
N LYS A 95 31.06 10.58 -4.82
CA LYS A 95 29.99 10.40 -5.81
C LYS A 95 30.48 9.75 -7.11
N GLU A 96 31.68 10.12 -7.56
CA GLU A 96 32.24 9.64 -8.83
C GLU A 96 33.02 8.34 -8.70
N MET A 97 33.20 7.84 -7.48
CA MET A 97 33.98 6.65 -7.22
C MET A 97 33.32 5.43 -7.86
N THR A 98 34.14 4.59 -8.50
CA THR A 98 33.68 3.42 -9.25
C THR A 98 33.61 2.15 -8.41
N GLU A 99 34.21 2.16 -7.23
CA GLU A 99 34.33 1.03 -6.30
C GLU A 99 34.17 1.49 -4.85
N CYS A 100 33.85 0.57 -3.96
CA CYS A 100 33.73 0.84 -2.53
C CYS A 100 35.11 0.93 -1.85
N LYS A 101 35.34 1.96 -1.02
CA LYS A 101 36.58 2.09 -0.23
C LYS A 101 36.85 0.93 0.73
N PHE A 102 35.80 0.28 1.20
CA PHE A 102 35.88 -0.72 2.27
C PHE A 102 35.91 -2.15 1.73
N CYS A 103 34.95 -2.50 0.86
CA CYS A 103 34.82 -3.86 0.36
C CYS A 103 35.26 -4.02 -1.12
N LYS A 104 35.72 -2.94 -1.77
CA LYS A 104 36.21 -2.92 -3.17
C LYS A 104 35.20 -3.38 -4.23
N GLU A 105 33.95 -3.60 -3.84
CA GLU A 105 32.89 -4.01 -4.74
C GLU A 105 32.50 -2.87 -5.69
N PRO A 106 32.21 -3.15 -6.98
CA PRO A 106 31.84 -2.14 -7.96
C PRO A 106 30.58 -1.35 -7.56
N HIS A 107 30.63 -0.05 -7.83
CA HIS A 107 29.47 0.84 -7.73
C HIS A 107 28.42 0.49 -8.79
N TYR A 108 28.84 0.19 -10.02
CA TYR A 108 27.94 0.03 -11.17
C TYR A 108 27.93 -1.40 -11.71
N LYS A 109 26.75 -1.85 -12.15
CA LYS A 109 26.57 -3.15 -12.81
C LYS A 109 27.32 -3.19 -14.13
N LYS A 110 28.08 -4.27 -14.35
CA LYS A 110 28.69 -4.56 -15.65
C LYS A 110 27.58 -4.81 -16.67
N ARG A 111 27.55 -4.06 -17.76
CA ARG A 111 26.60 -4.25 -18.87
C ARG A 111 27.33 -4.87 -20.05
N VAL A 112 26.80 -5.99 -20.56
CA VAL A 112 27.29 -6.65 -21.76
C VAL A 112 26.53 -6.06 -22.96
N GLY A 113 27.23 -5.34 -23.85
CA GLY A 113 26.69 -4.80 -25.10
C GLY A 113 26.83 -3.27 -25.30
N LYS A 114 27.24 -2.90 -26.53
CA LYS A 114 27.49 -1.58 -27.18
C LYS A 114 27.77 -0.35 -26.28
N LYS A 115 28.92 0.30 -26.55
CA LYS A 115 29.39 1.58 -25.99
C LYS A 115 28.28 2.64 -26.01
N GLY A 116 28.11 3.37 -24.89
CA GLY A 116 27.24 4.56 -24.81
C GLY A 116 26.02 4.49 -23.88
N LYS A 117 25.77 3.40 -23.15
CA LYS A 117 24.62 3.31 -22.22
C LYS A 117 24.91 3.91 -20.85
N LYS A 118 23.91 4.57 -20.24
CA LYS A 118 23.95 5.12 -18.87
C LYS A 118 24.39 4.05 -17.85
N LYS A 119 25.31 4.41 -16.94
CA LYS A 119 25.78 3.55 -15.85
C LYS A 119 24.62 3.25 -14.88
N ILE A 120 24.45 1.99 -14.49
CA ILE A 120 23.41 1.56 -13.54
C ILE A 120 24.05 1.18 -12.21
N PRO A 121 23.70 1.85 -11.10
CA PRO A 121 24.25 1.50 -9.79
C PRO A 121 23.77 0.10 -9.34
N HIS A 122 24.58 -0.58 -8.54
CA HIS A 122 24.20 -1.86 -7.94
C HIS A 122 23.03 -1.68 -6.95
N LYS A 123 23.11 -0.67 -6.10
CA LYS A 123 22.12 -0.38 -5.05
C LYS A 123 21.91 1.12 -4.91
N THR A 124 20.66 1.51 -4.66
CA THR A 124 20.26 2.89 -4.42
C THR A 124 19.29 2.92 -3.24
N MET A 125 19.38 3.94 -2.41
CA MET A 125 18.49 4.16 -1.28
C MET A 125 17.83 5.54 -1.35
N HIS A 126 16.75 5.69 -0.61
CA HIS A 126 16.07 6.96 -0.41
C HIS A 126 16.67 7.70 0.80
N TYR A 127 17.19 8.89 0.57
CA TYR A 127 17.74 9.81 1.56
C TYR A 127 16.77 10.96 1.81
N LEU A 128 16.60 11.29 3.07
CA LEU A 128 15.72 12.33 3.57
C LEU A 128 16.63 13.45 4.10
N PRO A 129 16.76 14.61 3.42
CA PRO A 129 17.68 15.65 3.83
C PRO A 129 17.40 16.16 5.25
N LEU A 130 18.41 16.08 6.13
CA LEU A 130 18.25 16.43 7.55
C LEU A 130 18.04 17.93 7.78
N ILE A 131 18.85 18.78 7.16
CA ILE A 131 18.81 20.25 7.36
C ILE A 131 17.40 20.85 7.21
N PRO A 132 16.69 20.66 6.07
CA PRO A 132 15.35 21.24 5.91
C PRO A 132 14.30 20.57 6.82
N ARG A 133 14.62 19.45 7.47
CA ARG A 133 13.72 18.80 8.44
C ARG A 133 13.95 19.35 9.84
N LEU A 134 15.20 19.55 10.23
CA LEU A 134 15.55 20.12 11.52
C LEU A 134 15.09 21.57 11.67
N GLN A 135 15.10 22.38 10.60
CA GLN A 135 14.57 23.75 10.63
C GLN A 135 13.06 23.85 10.93
N ARG A 136 12.33 22.74 10.89
CA ARG A 136 10.88 22.69 11.17
C ARG A 136 10.53 22.23 12.58
N LEU A 137 11.48 21.63 13.29
CA LEU A 137 11.33 21.29 14.71
C LEU A 137 11.57 22.55 15.53
#